data_AF-A0A7S0HCY4-F1
#
_entry.id   AF-A0A7S0HCY4-F1
#
_cell.length_a   1.000
_cell.length_b   1.000
_cell.length_c   1.000
_cell.angle_alpha   90.00
_cell.angle_beta   90.00
_cell.angle_gamma   90.00
#
_symmetry.space_group_name_H-M   'P 1'
#
loop_
_entity.id
_entity.type
_entity.pdbx_description
1 polymer ?
#
loop_
_entity_poly.entity_id
_entity_poly.type
_entity_poly.pdbx_seq_one_letter_code
_entity_poly.pdbx_strand_id
1 'polypeptide(L)'
;GQCASLRRRLSGHPTSPSTGPVGTMPIDRAALAYAVGNVSSSVALVLINKWVFSGGFHFPMTLTFFHFVFTDIFYRSLEAAGLFVRKSMPFTDAFRMAATGVGSIGFMNISLHLNSVGFYQITKLAIVPATLCAQSLLFGVSTSTKIKLSLSVLLLGLGLATVTDVQLNAPGFIIGIAAVLSTTIFQLWQGSKQKEYELSGVQLQAAVSQWQALQSLCAALAMENLCVARLPWEDGEPRECATAFAYFVDFEAHRGTLALVGLTCIIALCVNGCSFGLIGRTSAITFQVVGHTKTCLVLTGGFILWPVNNVQQMIDNAIGVGVAFIGCVLYGHIKMAESAQRLDVFDRCCPASAQSWLSPHKYKQVEEPVDSADTEMGSCAASSPPAAPESGDTAAPKA
;
A
#
# COMPACT_ATOMS: atom_id res chain seq x y z
N GLY A 1 26.49 -42.93 -27.04
CA GLY A 1 26.68 -42.85 -25.57
C GLY A 1 26.10 -41.58 -24.97
N GLN A 2 26.63 -40.40 -25.30
CA GLN A 2 26.30 -39.16 -24.58
C GLN A 2 25.15 -38.32 -25.19
N CYS A 3 24.77 -38.53 -26.46
CA CYS A 3 23.68 -37.78 -27.11
C CYS A 3 22.26 -38.26 -26.72
N ALA A 4 22.12 -39.47 -26.17
CA ALA A 4 20.83 -40.00 -25.69
C ALA A 4 20.43 -39.50 -24.29
N SER A 5 21.38 -38.94 -23.52
CA SER A 5 21.11 -38.43 -22.17
C SER A 5 20.54 -37.01 -22.15
N LEU A 6 20.77 -36.23 -23.21
CA LEU A 6 20.27 -34.86 -23.33
C LEU A 6 18.80 -34.82 -23.78
N ARG A 7 18.36 -35.80 -24.59
CA ARG A 7 16.97 -35.87 -25.11
C ARG A 7 15.94 -36.25 -24.03
N ARG A 8 16.36 -36.91 -22.94
CA ARG A 8 15.47 -37.23 -21.79
C ARG A 8 15.25 -36.06 -20.83
N ARG A 9 16.07 -34.99 -20.88
CA ARG A 9 15.85 -33.78 -20.06
C ARG A 9 14.87 -32.79 -20.70
N LEU A 10 14.54 -32.96 -21.99
CA LEU A 10 13.66 -32.07 -22.75
C LEU A 10 12.25 -32.65 -23.01
N SER A 11 11.96 -33.88 -22.56
CA SER A 11 10.64 -34.52 -22.69
C SER A 11 9.81 -34.49 -21.41
N GLY A 12 10.12 -33.58 -20.48
CA GLY A 12 9.27 -33.33 -19.32
C GLY A 12 7.99 -32.63 -19.78
N HIS A 13 6.92 -33.39 -20.02
CA HIS A 13 5.57 -32.82 -20.00
C HIS A 13 5.42 -31.92 -18.76
N PRO A 14 4.76 -30.76 -18.86
CA PRO A 14 4.43 -29.98 -17.68
C PRO A 14 3.57 -30.88 -16.79
N THR A 15 4.15 -31.39 -15.72
CA THR A 15 3.40 -32.07 -14.67
C THR A 15 2.36 -31.06 -14.21
N SER A 16 1.09 -31.43 -14.38
CA SER A 16 -0.05 -30.75 -13.78
C SER A 16 0.33 -30.29 -12.36
N PRO A 17 0.07 -29.03 -11.99
CA PRO A 17 0.40 -28.54 -10.67
C PRO A 17 -0.28 -29.46 -9.66
N SER A 18 0.54 -30.19 -8.90
CA SER A 18 0.08 -31.14 -7.90
C SER A 18 -0.98 -30.45 -7.03
N THR A 19 -2.20 -30.96 -7.04
CA THR A 19 -3.26 -30.61 -6.09
C THR A 19 -2.89 -31.18 -4.72
N GLY A 20 -1.79 -30.69 -4.15
CA GLY A 20 -1.47 -30.93 -2.76
C GLY A 20 -2.51 -30.25 -1.86
N PRO A 21 -2.78 -30.80 -0.66
CA PRO A 21 -3.72 -30.19 0.27
C PRO A 21 -3.38 -28.72 0.50
N VAL A 22 -4.40 -27.87 0.65
CA VAL A 22 -4.28 -26.44 0.93
C VAL A 22 -3.59 -26.27 2.27
N GLY A 23 -2.25 -26.33 2.26
CA GLY A 23 -1.45 -25.96 3.42
C GLY A 23 -1.76 -24.51 3.73
N THR A 24 -2.17 -24.25 4.97
CA THR A 24 -2.44 -22.90 5.48
C THR A 24 -1.28 -21.98 5.11
N MET A 25 -1.58 -20.91 4.36
CA MET A 25 -0.55 -19.98 3.91
C MET A 25 0.20 -19.40 5.13
N PRO A 26 1.55 -19.40 5.13
CA PRO A 26 2.29 -18.75 6.19
C PRO A 26 2.05 -17.23 6.08
N ILE A 27 1.18 -16.71 6.94
CA ILE A 27 0.93 -15.28 7.09
C ILE A 27 2.18 -14.69 7.76
N ASP A 28 2.76 -13.64 7.18
CA ASP A 28 3.74 -12.81 7.89
C ASP A 28 3.03 -12.16 9.08
N ARG A 29 3.20 -12.78 10.25
CA ARG A 29 2.56 -12.36 11.50
C ARG A 29 2.94 -10.93 11.88
N ALA A 30 4.16 -10.50 11.54
CA ALA A 30 4.60 -9.14 11.82
C ALA A 30 3.90 -8.14 10.89
N ALA A 31 3.81 -8.44 9.59
CA ALA A 31 3.05 -7.60 8.65
C ALA A 31 1.57 -7.49 9.06
N LEU A 32 0.95 -8.60 9.48
CA LEU A 32 -0.42 -8.60 10.00
C LEU A 32 -0.55 -7.75 11.27
N ALA A 33 0.38 -7.88 12.21
CA ALA A 33 0.38 -7.08 13.44
C ALA A 33 0.49 -5.59 13.14
N TYR A 34 1.36 -5.18 12.21
CA TYR A 34 1.44 -3.79 11.77
C TYR A 34 0.18 -3.33 11.05
N ALA A 35 -0.48 -4.17 10.24
CA ALA A 35 -1.74 -3.82 9.60
C ALA A 35 -2.86 -3.59 10.62
N VAL A 36 -3.04 -4.50 11.57
CA VAL A 36 -4.05 -4.35 12.64
C VAL A 36 -3.72 -3.16 13.53
N GLY A 37 -2.46 -3.01 13.92
CA GLY A 37 -1.98 -1.87 14.70
C GLY A 37 -2.20 -0.53 13.98
N ASN A 38 -1.93 -0.48 12.68
CA ASN A 38 -2.16 0.71 11.87
C ASN A 38 -3.66 1.06 11.77
N VAL A 39 -4.51 0.08 11.47
CA VAL A 39 -5.96 0.30 11.36
C VAL A 39 -6.53 0.81 12.70
N SER A 40 -6.26 0.10 13.79
CA SER A 40 -6.78 0.44 15.12
C SER A 40 -6.31 1.81 15.61
N SER A 41 -5.00 2.06 15.60
CA SER A 41 -4.43 3.34 16.03
C SER A 41 -4.90 4.50 15.15
N SER A 42 -5.03 4.29 13.83
CA SER A 42 -5.48 5.34 12.93
C SER A 42 -6.97 5.65 13.07
N VAL A 43 -7.82 4.69 13.48
CA VAL A 43 -9.23 4.96 13.79
C VAL A 43 -9.33 5.72 15.11
N ALA A 44 -8.62 5.26 16.14
CA ALA A 44 -8.56 5.95 17.43
C ALA A 44 -8.09 7.41 17.28
N LEU A 45 -7.05 7.64 16.47
CA LEU A 45 -6.52 8.98 16.21
C LEU A 45 -7.58 9.89 15.58
N VAL A 46 -8.34 9.40 14.59
CA VAL A 46 -9.40 10.19 13.94
C VAL A 46 -10.50 10.58 14.94
N LEU A 47 -10.93 9.64 15.79
CA LEU A 47 -11.98 9.89 16.78
C LEU A 47 -11.53 10.89 17.85
N ILE A 48 -10.32 10.73 18.37
CA ILE A 48 -9.79 11.64 19.40
C ILE A 48 -9.46 13.02 18.79
N ASN A 49 -8.96 13.09 17.55
CA ASN A 49 -8.79 14.37 16.86
C ASN A 49 -10.12 15.11 16.72
N LYS A 50 -11.24 14.40 16.47
CA LYS A 50 -12.57 15.03 16.47
C LYS A 50 -12.88 15.68 17.81
N TRP A 51 -12.59 15.02 18.93
CA TRP A 51 -12.77 15.60 20.27
C TRP A 51 -11.81 16.77 20.54
N VAL A 52 -10.56 16.70 20.08
CA VAL A 52 -9.61 17.82 20.14
C VAL A 52 -10.16 19.05 19.42
N PHE A 53 -10.72 18.86 18.22
CA PHE A 53 -11.32 19.94 17.45
C PHE A 53 -12.62 20.45 18.08
N SER A 54 -13.48 19.58 18.61
CA SER A 54 -14.67 20.01 19.37
C SER A 54 -14.32 20.78 20.65
N GLY A 55 -13.13 20.54 21.22
CA GLY A 55 -12.59 21.31 22.34
C GLY A 55 -11.98 22.66 21.96
N GLY A 56 -12.07 23.09 20.69
CA GLY A 56 -11.62 24.40 20.21
C GLY A 56 -10.18 24.46 19.69
N PHE A 57 -9.43 23.34 19.70
CA PHE A 57 -8.05 23.32 19.20
C PHE A 57 -7.99 23.17 17.67
N HIS A 58 -8.32 24.21 16.92
CA HIS A 58 -8.45 24.15 15.46
C HIS A 58 -7.14 24.36 14.68
N PHE A 59 -6.06 23.74 15.15
CA PHE A 59 -4.70 23.89 14.59
C PHE A 59 -4.14 22.53 14.12
N PRO A 60 -4.67 21.95 13.01
CA PRO A 60 -4.31 20.60 12.55
C PRO A 60 -2.82 20.43 12.15
N MET A 61 -2.17 21.46 11.61
CA MET A 61 -0.75 21.43 11.27
C MET A 61 0.11 21.59 12.52
N THR A 62 -0.26 22.43 13.48
CA THR A 62 0.39 22.47 14.79
C THR A 62 0.23 21.12 15.52
N LEU A 63 -0.93 20.48 15.44
CA LEU A 63 -1.14 19.14 15.99
C LEU A 63 -0.19 18.12 15.34
N THR A 64 -0.07 18.17 14.01
CA THR A 64 0.86 17.33 13.25
C THR A 64 2.32 17.58 13.65
N PHE A 65 2.69 18.84 13.89
CA PHE A 65 4.00 19.20 14.42
C PHE A 65 4.27 18.52 15.76
N PHE A 66 3.35 18.58 16.72
CA PHE A 66 3.51 17.88 18.00
C PHE A 66 3.61 16.36 17.83
N HIS A 67 2.83 15.77 16.94
CA HIS A 67 2.96 14.33 16.63
C HIS A 67 4.38 13.99 16.18
N PHE A 68 4.99 14.78 15.31
CA PHE A 68 6.36 14.55 14.85
C PHE A 68 7.43 14.86 15.90
N VAL A 69 7.24 15.86 16.75
CA VAL A 69 8.15 16.12 17.88
C VAL A 69 8.17 14.93 18.85
N PHE A 70 6.99 14.46 19.27
CA PHE A 70 6.89 13.29 20.15
C PHE A 70 7.46 12.04 19.47
N THR A 71 7.23 11.89 18.16
CA THR A 71 7.84 10.82 17.35
C THR A 71 9.36 10.88 17.41
N ASP A 72 9.96 12.05 17.19
CA ASP A 72 11.41 12.20 17.23
C ASP A 72 11.99 11.91 18.63
N ILE A 73 11.37 12.45 19.68
CA ILE A 73 11.77 12.19 21.07
C ILE A 73 11.68 10.69 21.38
N PHE A 74 10.60 10.03 20.98
CA PHE A 74 10.40 8.60 21.21
C PHE A 74 11.51 7.77 20.56
N TYR A 75 11.80 7.97 19.26
CA TYR A 75 12.84 7.19 18.58
C TYR A 75 14.25 7.49 19.09
N ARG A 76 14.55 8.73 19.48
CA ARG A 76 15.82 9.06 20.16
C ARG A 76 15.94 8.36 21.52
N SER A 77 14.83 8.24 22.25
CA SER A 77 14.79 7.54 23.54
C SER A 77 15.02 6.03 23.36
N LEU A 78 14.43 5.43 22.32
CA LEU A 78 14.67 4.03 21.97
C LEU A 78 16.14 3.78 21.53
N GLU A 79 16.74 4.70 20.79
CA GLU A 79 18.16 4.67 20.41
C GLU A 79 19.07 4.77 21.65
N ALA A 80 18.79 5.72 22.55
CA ALA A 80 19.53 5.90 23.80
C ALA A 80 19.40 4.68 24.72
N ALA A 81 18.27 3.97 24.69
CA ALA A 81 18.06 2.72 25.42
C ALA A 81 18.71 1.50 24.74
N GLY A 82 19.36 1.66 23.59
CA GLY A 82 20.02 0.57 22.86
C GLY A 82 19.07 -0.42 22.19
N LEU A 83 17.79 -0.07 22.01
CA LEU A 83 16.78 -0.97 21.41
C LEU A 83 16.92 -1.12 19.89
N PHE A 84 17.62 -0.19 19.24
CA PHE A 84 18.07 -0.33 17.86
C PHE A 84 19.32 0.51 17.61
N VAL A 85 20.06 0.19 16.55
CA VAL A 85 21.21 0.98 16.10
C VAL A 85 20.79 1.87 14.93
N ARG A 86 21.06 3.17 15.02
CA ARG A 86 20.79 4.10 13.91
C ARG A 86 21.74 3.83 12.75
N LYS A 87 21.15 3.59 11.59
CA LYS A 87 21.87 3.50 10.31
C LYS A 87 21.75 4.84 9.58
N SER A 88 22.82 5.24 8.90
CA SER A 88 22.88 6.53 8.20
C SER A 88 22.10 6.48 6.89
N MET A 89 21.31 7.53 6.64
CA MET A 89 20.71 7.84 5.35
C MET A 89 21.26 9.21 4.90
N PRO A 90 21.59 9.41 3.61
CA PRO A 90 21.99 10.71 3.11
C PRO A 90 20.96 11.81 3.45
N PHE A 91 21.47 12.97 3.88
CA PHE A 91 20.64 14.11 4.28
C PHE A 91 19.57 14.47 3.23
N THR A 92 19.96 14.55 1.96
CA THR A 92 19.07 14.93 0.86
C THR A 92 17.86 14.01 0.76
N ASP A 93 18.04 12.71 0.96
CA ASP A 93 16.97 11.73 0.85
C ASP A 93 16.07 11.75 2.07
N ALA A 94 16.64 11.86 3.27
CA ALA A 94 15.87 12.00 4.49
C ALA A 94 15.03 13.29 4.48
N PHE A 95 15.62 14.41 4.04
CA PHE A 95 14.96 15.71 3.97
C PHE A 95 13.84 15.72 2.93
N ARG A 96 14.08 15.18 1.72
CA ARG A 96 13.06 15.09 0.65
C ARG A 96 11.91 14.16 1.05
N MET A 97 12.22 13.01 1.66
CA MET A 97 11.20 12.08 2.13
C MET A 97 10.35 12.69 3.25
N ALA A 98 10.97 13.40 4.18
CA ALA A 98 10.24 14.17 5.18
C ALA A 98 9.33 15.21 4.53
N ALA A 99 9.81 15.91 3.51
CA ALA A 99 9.06 16.99 2.84
C ALA A 99 7.84 16.46 2.11
N THR A 100 7.98 15.34 1.40
CA THR A 100 6.83 14.70 0.74
C THR A 100 5.84 14.11 1.75
N GLY A 101 6.31 13.61 2.90
CA GLY A 101 5.45 13.15 4.00
C GLY A 101 4.65 14.27 4.67
N VAL A 102 5.32 15.38 5.04
CA VAL A 102 4.64 16.56 5.61
C VAL A 102 3.70 17.19 4.58
N GLY A 103 4.14 17.28 3.31
CA GLY A 103 3.30 17.73 2.20
C GLY A 103 2.05 16.87 2.02
N SER A 104 2.19 15.54 2.07
CA SER A 104 1.07 14.60 2.01
C SER A 104 0.03 14.90 3.09
N ILE A 105 0.44 15.02 4.35
CA ILE A 105 -0.47 15.32 5.45
C ILE A 105 -1.11 16.71 5.28
N GLY A 106 -0.30 17.72 4.98
CA GLY A 106 -0.77 19.10 4.80
C GLY A 106 -1.78 19.24 3.66
N PHE A 107 -1.44 18.79 2.45
CA PHE A 107 -2.33 18.87 1.30
C PHE A 107 -3.60 18.02 1.48
N MET A 108 -3.51 16.87 2.16
CA MET A 108 -4.72 16.09 2.48
C MET A 108 -5.65 16.84 3.44
N ASN A 109 -5.11 17.49 4.48
CA ASN A 109 -5.93 18.28 5.40
C ASN A 109 -6.54 19.51 4.72
N ILE A 110 -5.78 20.20 3.86
CA ILE A 110 -6.30 21.33 3.08
C ILE A 110 -7.35 20.86 2.06
N SER A 111 -7.14 19.69 1.42
CA SER A 111 -8.10 19.12 0.47
C SER A 111 -9.45 18.82 1.12
N LEU A 112 -9.45 18.30 2.36
CA LEU A 112 -10.68 18.06 3.13
C LEU A 112 -11.46 19.36 3.39
N HIS A 113 -10.76 20.48 3.47
CA HIS A 113 -11.33 21.78 3.77
C HIS A 113 -11.83 22.52 2.51
N LEU A 114 -11.09 22.44 1.41
CA LEU A 114 -11.42 23.13 0.16
C LEU A 114 -12.38 22.36 -0.74
N ASN A 115 -12.59 21.07 -0.47
CA ASN A 115 -13.42 20.19 -1.30
C ASN A 115 -14.48 19.48 -0.46
N SER A 116 -15.53 19.01 -1.13
CA SER A 116 -16.53 18.16 -0.50
C SER A 116 -15.90 16.87 0.03
N VAL A 117 -16.55 16.28 1.05
CA VAL A 117 -16.14 14.98 1.61
C VAL A 117 -16.08 13.91 0.51
N GLY A 118 -17.00 13.94 -0.46
CA GLY A 118 -16.98 13.04 -1.63
C GLY A 118 -15.72 13.21 -2.50
N PHE A 119 -15.35 14.44 -2.84
CA PHE A 119 -14.13 14.71 -3.62
C PHE A 119 -12.86 14.31 -2.86
N TYR A 120 -12.81 14.54 -1.55
CA TYR A 120 -11.70 14.10 -0.70
C TYR A 120 -11.54 12.57 -0.70
N GLN A 121 -12.65 11.83 -0.73
CA GLN A 121 -12.62 10.37 -0.83
C GLN A 121 -12.14 9.89 -2.21
N ILE A 122 -12.58 10.53 -3.29
CA ILE A 122 -12.06 10.26 -4.64
C ILE A 122 -10.56 10.55 -4.72
N THR A 123 -10.11 11.64 -4.10
CA THR A 123 -8.68 11.99 -4.00
C THR A 123 -7.90 10.85 -3.33
N LYS A 124 -8.42 10.27 -2.23
CA LYS A 124 -7.78 9.09 -1.60
C LYS A 124 -7.76 7.86 -2.51
N LEU A 125 -8.87 7.58 -3.20
CA LEU A 125 -8.97 6.46 -4.13
C LEU A 125 -7.97 6.59 -5.28
N ALA A 126 -7.74 7.81 -5.77
CA ALA A 126 -6.81 8.10 -6.85
C ALA A 126 -5.33 7.84 -6.50
N ILE A 127 -4.99 7.69 -5.21
CA ILE A 127 -3.61 7.38 -4.81
C ILE A 127 -3.18 5.99 -5.28
N VAL A 128 -4.09 5.00 -5.32
CA VAL A 128 -3.77 3.65 -5.82
C VAL A 128 -3.34 3.65 -7.29
N PRO A 129 -4.14 4.17 -8.25
CA PRO A 129 -3.71 4.23 -9.64
C PRO A 129 -2.50 5.15 -9.85
N ALA A 130 -2.39 6.25 -9.10
CA ALA A 130 -1.20 7.10 -9.12
C ALA A 130 0.05 6.33 -8.67
N THR A 131 -0.06 5.51 -7.63
CA THR A 131 1.03 4.65 -7.13
C THR A 131 1.43 3.60 -8.15
N LEU A 132 0.48 2.94 -8.81
CA LEU A 132 0.76 1.98 -9.88
C LEU A 132 1.53 2.64 -11.05
N CYS A 133 1.08 3.83 -11.46
CA CYS A 133 1.71 4.60 -12.53
C CYS A 133 3.12 5.06 -12.14
N ALA A 134 3.25 5.73 -10.99
CA ALA A 134 4.54 6.22 -10.50
C ALA A 134 5.54 5.09 -10.23
N GLN A 135 5.09 3.94 -9.70
CA GLN A 135 5.95 2.78 -9.53
C GLN A 135 6.50 2.27 -10.87
N SER A 136 5.66 2.23 -11.91
CA SER A 136 6.09 1.81 -13.24
C SER A 136 7.03 2.82 -13.90
N LEU A 137 6.76 4.13 -13.76
CA LEU A 137 7.55 5.19 -14.40
C LEU A 137 8.88 5.45 -13.68
N LEU A 138 8.89 5.47 -12.35
CA LEU A 138 10.06 5.85 -11.55
C LEU A 138 10.98 4.66 -11.24
N PHE A 139 10.42 3.45 -11.09
CA PHE A 139 11.18 2.26 -10.69
C PHE A 139 11.19 1.15 -11.74
N GLY A 140 10.48 1.31 -12.86
CA GLY A 140 10.40 0.28 -13.91
C GLY A 140 9.68 -1.01 -13.47
N VAL A 141 8.97 -0.99 -12.34
CA VAL A 141 8.31 -2.19 -11.79
C VAL A 141 6.84 -2.23 -12.19
N SER A 142 6.51 -3.11 -13.14
CA SER A 142 5.12 -3.37 -13.53
C SER A 142 4.39 -4.28 -12.55
N THR A 143 3.12 -3.98 -12.30
CA THR A 143 2.23 -4.80 -11.47
C THR A 143 1.41 -5.75 -12.34
N SER A 144 1.18 -6.97 -11.87
CA SER A 144 0.42 -8.00 -12.61
C SER A 144 -1.02 -7.56 -12.90
N THR A 145 -1.56 -7.98 -14.05
CA THR A 145 -2.94 -7.65 -14.46
C THR A 145 -3.96 -8.12 -13.43
N LYS A 146 -3.73 -9.28 -12.82
CA LYS A 146 -4.57 -9.84 -11.74
C LYS A 146 -4.64 -8.91 -10.53
N ILE A 147 -3.51 -8.37 -10.08
CA ILE A 147 -3.49 -7.38 -9.00
C ILE A 147 -4.25 -6.12 -9.43
N LYS A 148 -3.99 -5.59 -10.63
CA LYS A 148 -4.69 -4.40 -11.15
C LYS A 148 -6.21 -4.58 -11.14
N LEU A 149 -6.72 -5.73 -11.59
CA LEU A 149 -8.16 -6.03 -11.56
C LEU A 149 -8.72 -6.09 -10.14
N SER A 150 -8.02 -6.74 -9.21
CA SER A 150 -8.46 -6.79 -7.81
C SER A 150 -8.55 -5.39 -7.18
N LEU A 151 -7.61 -4.51 -7.52
CA LEU A 151 -7.63 -3.11 -7.12
C LEU A 151 -8.77 -2.35 -7.80
N SER A 152 -9.05 -2.60 -9.09
CA SER A 152 -10.20 -2.00 -9.78
C SER A 152 -11.53 -2.36 -9.10
N VAL A 153 -11.73 -3.62 -8.69
CA VAL A 153 -12.91 -4.05 -7.94
C VAL A 153 -13.01 -3.30 -6.61
N LEU A 154 -11.89 -3.21 -5.87
CA LEU A 154 -11.81 -2.48 -4.61
C LEU A 154 -12.20 -1.00 -4.78
N LEU A 155 -11.59 -0.32 -5.75
CA LEU A 155 -11.80 1.10 -6.00
C LEU A 155 -13.21 1.40 -6.51
N LEU A 156 -13.78 0.51 -7.34
CA LEU A 156 -15.17 0.63 -7.80
C LEU A 156 -16.15 0.52 -6.64
N GLY A 157 -15.98 -0.48 -5.77
CA GLY A 157 -16.84 -0.66 -4.60
C GLY A 157 -16.79 0.55 -3.66
N LEU A 158 -15.59 1.04 -3.36
CA LEU A 158 -15.46 2.19 -2.48
C LEU A 158 -15.93 3.48 -3.17
N GLY A 159 -15.76 3.61 -4.49
CA GLY A 159 -16.39 4.69 -5.27
C GLY A 159 -17.92 4.66 -5.14
N LEU A 160 -18.56 3.51 -5.34
CA LEU A 160 -20.02 3.36 -5.18
C LEU A 160 -20.48 3.73 -3.76
N ALA A 161 -19.71 3.39 -2.74
CA ALA A 161 -20.06 3.69 -1.34
C ALA A 161 -19.81 5.14 -0.91
N THR A 162 -19.12 5.95 -1.72
CA THR A 162 -18.57 7.25 -1.26
C THR A 162 -18.79 8.40 -2.22
N VAL A 163 -19.17 8.12 -3.48
CA VAL A 163 -19.54 9.14 -4.47
C VAL A 163 -20.92 9.69 -4.11
N THR A 164 -20.91 10.60 -3.13
CA THR A 164 -22.04 11.43 -2.77
C THR A 164 -21.56 12.87 -2.83
N ASP A 165 -22.23 13.71 -3.62
CA ASP A 165 -22.00 15.15 -3.72
C ASP A 165 -20.54 15.55 -4.01
N VAL A 166 -20.09 15.30 -5.24
CA VAL A 166 -18.77 15.75 -5.73
C VAL A 166 -18.89 17.19 -6.20
N GLN A 167 -18.36 18.12 -5.41
CA GLN A 167 -18.30 19.52 -5.80
C GLN A 167 -16.88 19.84 -6.27
N LEU A 168 -16.78 20.33 -7.50
CA LEU A 168 -15.50 20.70 -8.10
C LEU A 168 -15.24 22.19 -7.89
N ASN A 169 -14.15 22.50 -7.22
CA ASN A 169 -13.62 23.86 -7.11
C ASN A 169 -12.17 23.88 -7.61
N ALA A 170 -11.78 24.87 -8.43
CA ALA A 170 -10.47 24.87 -9.09
C ALA A 170 -9.27 24.87 -8.11
N PRO A 171 -9.24 25.70 -7.04
CA PRO A 171 -8.17 25.64 -6.03
C PRO A 171 -8.15 24.31 -5.28
N GLY A 172 -9.34 23.79 -4.91
CA GLY A 172 -9.49 22.52 -4.24
C GLY A 172 -9.01 21.34 -5.10
N PHE A 173 -9.23 21.39 -6.42
CA PHE A 173 -8.75 20.41 -7.37
C PHE A 173 -7.21 20.40 -7.48
N ILE A 174 -6.57 21.56 -7.55
CA ILE A 174 -5.10 21.68 -7.57
C ILE A 174 -4.50 21.09 -6.28
N ILE A 175 -5.08 21.42 -5.13
CA ILE A 175 -4.65 20.86 -3.84
C ILE A 175 -4.89 19.35 -3.80
N GLY A 176 -5.99 18.85 -4.36
CA GLY A 176 -6.26 17.43 -4.51
C GLY A 176 -5.16 16.70 -5.29
N ILE A 177 -4.73 17.26 -6.43
CA ILE A 177 -3.60 16.71 -7.22
C ILE A 177 -2.32 16.71 -6.39
N ALA A 178 -1.99 17.83 -5.73
CA ALA A 178 -0.80 17.93 -4.89
C ALA A 178 -0.82 16.89 -3.76
N ALA A 179 -1.99 16.63 -3.17
CA ALA A 179 -2.20 15.61 -2.14
C ALA A 179 -1.97 14.19 -2.66
N VAL A 180 -2.50 13.86 -3.86
CA VAL A 180 -2.27 12.56 -4.50
C VAL A 180 -0.80 12.33 -4.80
N LEU A 181 -0.14 13.32 -5.42
CA LEU A 181 1.26 13.19 -5.83
C LEU A 181 2.19 13.08 -4.62
N SER A 182 2.05 13.97 -3.63
CA SER A 182 2.88 13.95 -2.42
C SER A 182 2.71 12.63 -1.65
N THR A 183 1.47 12.14 -1.49
CA THR A 183 1.20 10.87 -0.80
C THR A 183 1.78 9.68 -1.56
N THR A 184 1.64 9.67 -2.88
CA THR A 184 2.18 8.61 -3.75
C THR A 184 3.70 8.52 -3.62
N ILE A 185 4.39 9.65 -3.76
CA ILE A 185 5.85 9.68 -3.70
C ILE A 185 6.34 9.33 -2.29
N PHE A 186 5.70 9.86 -1.24
CA PHE A 186 6.06 9.56 0.13
C PHE A 186 5.98 8.05 0.43
N GLN A 187 4.87 7.41 0.08
CA GLN A 187 4.68 5.97 0.34
C GLN A 187 5.62 5.10 -0.50
N LEU A 188 5.88 5.48 -1.77
CA LEU A 188 6.85 4.78 -2.61
C LEU A 188 8.27 4.88 -2.04
N TRP A 189 8.71 6.08 -1.65
CA TRP A 189 10.02 6.28 -1.00
C TRP A 189 10.12 5.57 0.34
N GLN A 190 9.05 5.54 1.14
CA GLN A 190 9.03 4.79 2.39
C GLN A 190 9.30 3.29 2.17
N GLY A 191 8.85 2.71 1.06
CA GLY A 191 9.18 1.33 0.71
C GLY A 191 10.56 1.17 0.06
N SER A 192 10.90 2.03 -0.90
CA SER A 192 12.15 1.89 -1.66
C SER A 192 13.37 2.19 -0.80
N LYS A 193 13.34 3.23 0.05
CA LYS A 193 14.47 3.65 0.89
C LYS A 193 14.77 2.66 2.02
N GLN A 194 13.76 1.92 2.52
CA GLN A 194 14.01 0.80 3.43
C GLN A 194 14.83 -0.31 2.76
N LYS A 195 14.57 -0.60 1.49
CA LYS A 195 15.31 -1.62 0.73
C LYS A 195 16.69 -1.12 0.30
N GLU A 196 16.76 0.11 -0.22
CA GLU A 196 17.98 0.75 -0.73
C GLU A 196 19.06 0.92 0.35
N TYR A 197 18.66 1.28 1.57
CA TYR A 197 19.58 1.49 2.69
C TYR A 197 19.52 0.39 3.75
N GLU A 198 18.81 -0.70 3.46
CA GLU A 198 18.62 -1.84 4.38
C GLU A 198 18.19 -1.40 5.80
N LEU A 199 17.23 -0.46 5.84
CA LEU A 199 16.67 0.10 7.05
C LEU A 199 15.40 -0.66 7.41
N SER A 200 15.26 -1.00 8.69
CA SER A 200 13.95 -1.34 9.24
C SER A 200 13.04 -0.10 9.26
N GLY A 201 11.72 -0.30 9.33
CA GLY A 201 10.76 0.80 9.45
C GLY A 201 11.03 1.70 10.65
N VAL A 202 11.49 1.13 11.77
CA VAL A 202 11.92 1.88 12.96
C VAL A 202 13.11 2.79 12.66
N GLN A 203 14.16 2.25 12.02
CA GLN A 203 15.35 3.01 11.66
C GLN A 203 15.04 4.11 10.64
N LEU A 204 14.19 3.81 9.65
CA LEU A 204 13.78 4.80 8.68
C LEU A 204 12.96 5.93 9.32
N GLN A 205 11.99 5.59 10.18
CA GLN A 205 11.19 6.59 10.89
C GLN A 205 12.09 7.48 11.76
N ALA A 206 13.05 6.89 12.47
CA ALA A 206 14.03 7.64 13.24
C ALA A 206 14.92 8.54 12.35
N ALA A 207 15.29 8.11 11.14
CA ALA A 207 16.11 8.91 10.24
C ALA A 207 15.39 10.16 9.71
N VAL A 208 14.07 10.10 9.56
CA VAL A 208 13.26 11.20 8.99
C VAL A 208 12.53 12.04 10.04
N SER A 209 12.30 11.53 11.26
CA SER A 209 11.45 12.16 12.29
C SER A 209 11.83 13.60 12.62
N GLN A 210 13.12 13.89 12.78
CA GLN A 210 13.61 15.24 13.07
C GLN A 210 13.29 16.23 11.94
N TRP A 211 13.39 15.79 10.69
CA TRP A 211 13.11 16.63 9.53
C TRP A 211 11.60 16.83 9.36
N GLN A 212 10.80 15.80 9.65
CA GLN A 212 9.34 15.92 9.67
C GLN A 212 8.88 16.91 10.74
N ALA A 213 9.46 16.89 11.93
CA ALA A 213 9.18 17.87 12.98
C ALA A 213 9.54 19.29 12.55
N LEU A 214 10.74 19.51 12.01
CA LEU A 214 11.17 20.83 11.56
C LEU A 214 10.30 21.38 10.41
N GLN A 215 10.02 20.57 9.40
CA GLN A 215 9.24 21.02 8.24
C GLN A 215 7.77 21.19 8.59
N SER A 216 7.20 20.36 9.47
CA SER A 216 5.83 20.54 9.95
C SER A 216 5.68 21.78 10.83
N LEU A 217 6.72 22.19 11.58
CA LEU A 217 6.74 23.49 12.25
C LEU A 217 6.64 24.62 11.24
N CYS A 218 7.49 24.62 10.19
CA CYS A 218 7.41 25.63 9.14
C CYS A 218 6.04 25.66 8.48
N ALA A 219 5.44 24.50 8.21
CA ALA A 219 4.10 24.40 7.65
C ALA A 219 3.01 24.92 8.61
N ALA A 220 3.11 24.63 9.90
CA ALA A 220 2.19 25.13 10.92
C ALA A 220 2.29 26.66 11.08
N LEU A 221 3.51 27.20 11.11
CA LEU A 221 3.74 28.65 11.12
C LEU A 221 3.15 29.32 9.86
N ALA A 222 3.41 28.75 8.69
CA ALA A 222 2.90 29.29 7.43
C ALA A 222 1.37 29.21 7.31
N MET A 223 0.75 28.09 7.69
CA MET A 223 -0.69 27.87 7.49
C MET A 223 -1.53 28.53 8.59
N GLU A 224 -1.11 28.43 9.85
CA GLU A 224 -1.98 28.76 10.99
C GLU A 224 -1.65 30.12 11.58
N ASN A 225 -0.39 30.56 11.56
CA ASN A 225 0.00 31.87 12.11
C ASN A 225 -0.12 33.01 11.09
N LEU A 226 -0.14 32.72 9.78
CA LEU A 226 -0.45 33.72 8.74
C LEU A 226 -1.96 33.88 8.49
N CYS A 227 -2.82 33.32 9.35
CA CYS A 227 -4.27 33.32 9.20
C CYS A 227 -4.79 32.74 7.87
N VAL A 228 -4.09 31.78 7.26
CA VAL A 228 -4.67 30.99 6.16
C VAL A 228 -5.88 30.19 6.68
N ALA A 229 -5.96 29.95 7.99
CA ALA A 229 -7.13 29.43 8.71
C ALA A 229 -8.38 30.35 8.68
N ARG A 230 -8.34 31.52 8.04
CA ARG A 230 -9.54 32.35 7.77
C ARG A 230 -10.43 31.78 6.67
N LEU A 231 -9.97 30.71 6.00
CA LEU A 231 -10.81 29.92 5.14
C LEU A 231 -11.93 29.27 5.98
N PRO A 232 -13.20 29.32 5.54
CA PRO A 232 -14.35 28.87 6.33
C PRO A 232 -14.22 27.39 6.70
N TRP A 233 -14.11 27.09 8.00
CA TRP A 233 -14.14 25.70 8.49
C TRP A 233 -15.53 25.10 8.26
N GLU A 234 -15.72 23.83 8.62
CA GLU A 234 -16.94 23.01 8.37
C GLU A 234 -18.30 23.74 8.62
N ASP A 235 -18.30 24.79 9.43
CA ASP A 235 -19.45 25.60 9.82
C ASP A 235 -19.71 26.88 8.97
N GLY A 236 -18.89 27.16 7.95
CA GLY A 236 -19.08 28.30 7.03
C GLY A 236 -18.73 29.69 7.60
N GLU A 237 -18.54 29.81 8.91
CA GLU A 237 -18.24 31.08 9.59
C GLU A 237 -16.74 31.44 9.55
N PRO A 238 -16.37 32.69 9.20
CA PRO A 238 -15.01 33.17 9.31
C PRO A 238 -14.54 33.15 10.77
N ARG A 239 -13.45 32.45 11.06
CA ARG A 239 -12.87 32.41 12.41
C ARG A 239 -11.91 33.58 12.63
N GLU A 240 -11.90 34.09 13.86
CA GLU A 240 -10.90 35.08 14.28
C GLU A 240 -9.48 34.48 14.17
N CYS A 241 -8.50 35.33 13.87
CA CYS A 241 -7.10 34.95 13.85
C CYS A 241 -6.63 34.59 15.27
N ALA A 242 -6.77 33.32 15.64
CA ALA A 242 -6.17 32.76 16.84
C ALA A 242 -4.87 32.03 16.48
N THR A 243 -3.87 32.12 17.35
CA THR A 243 -2.66 31.31 17.23
C THR A 243 -2.75 30.13 18.18
N ALA A 244 -2.10 29.01 17.83
CA ALA A 244 -1.99 27.90 18.76
C ALA A 244 -1.36 28.33 20.10
N PHE A 245 -0.41 29.29 20.06
CA PHE A 245 0.20 29.86 21.26
C PHE A 245 -0.81 30.49 22.21
N ALA A 246 -1.77 31.27 21.70
CA ALA A 246 -2.82 31.86 22.53
C ALA A 246 -3.66 30.79 23.25
N TYR A 247 -3.93 29.66 22.58
CA TYR A 247 -4.64 28.52 23.17
C TYR A 247 -3.84 27.87 24.31
N PHE A 248 -2.51 27.79 24.18
CA PHE A 248 -1.64 27.22 25.21
C PHE A 248 -1.46 28.14 26.43
N VAL A 249 -1.47 29.46 26.23
CA VAL A 249 -1.34 30.43 27.33
C VAL A 249 -2.48 30.28 28.33
N ASP A 250 -3.69 30.01 27.85
CA ASP A 250 -4.85 29.75 28.69
C ASP A 250 -4.96 28.25 29.04
N PHE A 251 -3.89 27.71 29.62
CA PHE A 251 -3.74 26.28 29.91
C PHE A 251 -4.85 25.75 30.83
N GLU A 252 -5.21 26.49 31.88
CA GLU A 252 -6.21 26.06 32.86
C GLU A 252 -7.60 25.90 32.23
N ALA A 253 -8.00 26.84 31.37
CA ALA A 253 -9.28 26.73 30.66
C ALA A 253 -9.30 25.54 29.68
N HIS A 254 -8.16 25.22 29.06
CA HIS A 254 -8.08 24.22 27.99
C HIS A 254 -7.44 22.89 28.40
N ARG A 255 -7.22 22.66 29.71
CA ARG A 255 -6.47 21.50 30.24
C ARG A 255 -6.97 20.15 29.69
N GLY A 256 -8.28 20.00 29.52
CA GLY A 256 -8.90 18.77 29.00
C GLY A 256 -8.54 18.52 27.55
N THR A 257 -8.69 19.54 26.69
CA THR A 257 -8.33 19.45 25.28
C THR A 257 -6.83 19.26 25.10
N LEU A 258 -5.99 19.92 25.91
CA LEU A 258 -4.54 19.77 25.87
C LEU A 258 -4.09 18.35 26.30
N ALA A 259 -4.78 17.73 27.25
CA ALA A 259 -4.56 16.33 27.60
C ALA A 259 -4.90 15.39 26.42
N LEU A 260 -5.99 15.67 25.69
CA LEU A 260 -6.33 14.94 24.47
C LEU A 260 -5.27 15.16 23.37
N VAL A 261 -4.73 16.37 23.20
CA VAL A 261 -3.60 16.63 22.29
C VAL A 261 -2.41 15.74 22.65
N GLY A 262 -2.04 15.64 23.94
CA GLY A 262 -1.01 14.72 24.40
C GLY A 262 -1.30 13.25 24.07
N LEU A 263 -2.54 12.81 24.28
CA LEU A 263 -2.98 11.44 23.94
C LEU A 263 -2.85 11.17 22.42
N THR A 264 -3.24 12.12 21.57
CA THR A 264 -3.08 11.96 20.11
C THR A 264 -1.63 11.82 19.70
N CYS A 265 -0.69 12.49 20.40
CA CYS A 265 0.74 12.34 20.15
C CYS A 265 1.21 10.91 20.40
N ILE A 266 0.77 10.27 21.49
CA ILE A 266 1.09 8.87 21.78
C ILE A 266 0.51 7.92 20.73
N ILE A 267 -0.74 8.14 20.33
CA ILE A 267 -1.38 7.31 19.29
C ILE A 267 -0.69 7.49 17.94
N ALA A 268 -0.24 8.70 17.61
CA ALA A 268 0.50 8.99 16.39
C ALA A 268 1.84 8.21 16.32
N LEU A 269 2.49 7.93 17.46
CA LEU A 269 3.65 7.03 17.50
C LEU A 269 3.31 5.65 16.94
N CYS A 270 2.18 5.09 17.39
CA CYS A 270 1.70 3.80 16.91
C CYS A 270 1.34 3.84 15.42
N VAL A 271 0.65 4.90 14.97
CA VAL A 271 0.28 5.07 13.56
C VAL A 271 1.52 5.11 12.67
N ASN A 272 2.50 5.96 13.02
CA ASN A 272 3.72 6.14 12.23
C ASN A 272 4.58 4.87 12.25
N GLY A 273 4.82 4.29 13.43
CA GLY A 273 5.59 3.05 13.58
C GLY A 273 4.97 1.89 12.80
N CYS A 274 3.64 1.73 12.86
CA CYS A 274 2.96 0.69 12.11
C CYS A 274 2.96 0.95 10.59
N SER A 275 2.85 2.21 10.16
CA SER A 275 2.90 2.56 8.73
C SER A 275 4.26 2.21 8.12
N PHE A 276 5.35 2.63 8.78
CA PHE A 276 6.72 2.36 8.32
C PHE A 276 7.04 0.87 8.35
N GLY A 277 6.66 0.18 9.42
CA GLY A 277 6.81 -1.27 9.54
C GLY A 277 6.03 -2.07 8.50
N LEU A 278 4.78 -1.68 8.22
CA LEU A 278 3.93 -2.35 7.23
C LEU A 278 4.44 -2.16 5.81
N ILE A 279 4.73 -0.91 5.40
CA ILE A 279 5.25 -0.64 4.05
C ILE A 279 6.58 -1.34 3.82
N GLY A 280 7.46 -1.38 4.83
CA GLY A 280 8.77 -2.02 4.74
C GLY A 280 8.70 -3.53 4.49
N ARG A 281 7.72 -4.21 5.10
CA ARG A 281 7.51 -5.66 4.92
C ARG A 281 6.65 -6.00 3.71
N THR A 282 5.86 -5.06 3.22
CA THR A 282 4.91 -5.29 2.12
C THR A 282 5.20 -4.38 0.93
N SER A 283 4.32 -3.43 0.64
CA SER A 283 4.46 -2.44 -0.44
C SER A 283 3.56 -1.23 -0.17
N ALA A 284 3.82 -0.12 -0.86
CA ALA A 284 2.95 1.05 -0.85
C ALA A 284 1.50 0.70 -1.26
N ILE A 285 1.34 -0.16 -2.27
CA ILE A 285 0.02 -0.62 -2.74
C ILE A 285 -0.70 -1.42 -1.66
N THR A 286 0.00 -2.35 -0.99
CA THR A 286 -0.58 -3.14 0.11
C THR A 286 -1.03 -2.24 1.26
N PHE A 287 -0.23 -1.23 1.60
CA PHE A 287 -0.59 -0.24 2.61
C PHE A 287 -1.88 0.52 2.24
N GLN A 288 -2.05 0.89 0.98
CA GLN A 288 -3.29 1.53 0.52
C GLN A 288 -4.50 0.60 0.62
N VAL A 289 -4.36 -0.69 0.29
CA VAL A 289 -5.46 -1.66 0.47
C VAL A 289 -5.86 -1.79 1.95
N VAL A 290 -4.89 -1.82 2.87
CA VAL A 290 -5.15 -1.80 4.32
C VAL A 290 -5.84 -0.48 4.73
N GLY A 291 -5.41 0.65 4.17
CA GLY A 291 -6.04 1.95 4.36
C GLY A 291 -7.50 1.99 3.89
N HIS A 292 -7.82 1.40 2.75
CA HIS A 292 -9.20 1.30 2.26
C HIS A 292 -10.03 0.32 3.08
N THR A 293 -9.42 -0.74 3.61
CA THR A 293 -10.06 -1.65 4.57
C THR A 293 -10.47 -0.87 5.83
N LYS A 294 -9.60 0.02 6.35
CA LYS A 294 -9.94 0.93 7.45
C LYS A 294 -11.14 1.80 7.11
N THR A 295 -11.15 2.41 5.91
CA THR A 295 -12.28 3.25 5.47
C THR A 295 -13.58 2.46 5.45
N CYS A 296 -13.58 1.22 4.94
CA CYS A 296 -14.75 0.35 4.95
C CYS A 296 -15.27 0.11 6.37
N LEU A 297 -14.39 -0.19 7.34
CA LEU A 297 -14.77 -0.40 8.74
C LEU A 297 -15.40 0.85 9.37
N VAL A 298 -14.84 2.03 9.09
CA VAL A 298 -15.37 3.29 9.61
C VAL A 298 -16.74 3.59 8.99
N LEU A 299 -16.92 3.37 7.68
CA LEU A 299 -18.21 3.57 7.01
C LEU A 299 -19.26 2.61 7.56
N THR A 300 -18.95 1.32 7.68
CA THR A 300 -19.86 0.33 8.28
C THR A 300 -20.23 0.70 9.72
N GLY A 301 -19.26 1.09 10.54
CA GLY A 301 -19.53 1.56 11.91
C GLY A 301 -20.41 2.81 11.94
N GLY A 302 -20.17 3.76 11.03
CA GLY A 302 -20.98 4.96 10.87
C GLY A 302 -22.45 4.66 10.55
N PHE A 303 -22.73 3.72 9.65
CA PHE A 303 -24.12 3.35 9.31
C PHE A 303 -24.84 2.61 10.42
N ILE A 304 -24.13 1.80 11.20
CA ILE A 304 -24.72 1.08 12.35
C ILE A 304 -25.08 2.05 13.48
N LEU A 305 -24.22 3.04 13.72
CA LEU A 305 -24.38 4.00 14.82
C LEU A 305 -25.29 5.18 14.45
N TRP A 306 -25.30 5.58 13.17
CA TRP A 306 -26.11 6.68 12.64
C TRP A 306 -26.85 6.22 11.38
N PRO A 307 -28.05 5.63 11.53
CA PRO A 307 -28.84 5.18 10.40
C PRO A 307 -29.15 6.35 9.46
N VAL A 308 -28.87 6.17 8.17
CA VAL A 308 -29.17 7.19 7.15
C VAL A 308 -30.68 7.17 6.90
N ASN A 309 -31.32 8.34 6.91
CA ASN A 309 -32.77 8.45 6.67
C ASN A 309 -33.18 8.01 5.25
N ASN A 310 -32.23 7.95 4.31
CA ASN A 310 -32.45 7.49 2.95
C ASN A 310 -32.03 6.01 2.82
N VAL A 311 -33.04 5.13 2.74
CA VAL A 311 -32.85 3.67 2.61
C VAL A 311 -32.08 3.31 1.33
N GLN A 312 -32.31 4.01 0.21
CA GLN A 312 -31.61 3.73 -1.04
C GLN A 312 -30.10 4.02 -0.91
N GLN A 313 -29.76 5.17 -0.33
CA GLN A 313 -28.36 5.54 -0.07
C GLN A 313 -27.68 4.55 0.90
N MET A 314 -28.41 4.05 1.89
CA MET A 314 -27.89 3.02 2.79
C MET A 314 -27.61 1.71 2.04
N ILE A 315 -28.49 1.28 1.13
CA ILE A 315 -28.30 0.07 0.31
C ILE A 315 -27.10 0.23 -0.62
N ASP A 316 -27.00 1.35 -1.34
CA ASP A 316 -25.90 1.60 -2.28
C ASP A 316 -24.55 1.60 -1.55
N ASN A 317 -24.50 2.23 -0.37
CA ASN A 317 -23.31 2.23 0.46
C ASN A 317 -22.95 0.84 0.98
N ALA A 318 -23.93 0.05 1.42
CA ALA A 318 -23.71 -1.32 1.88
C ALA A 318 -23.18 -2.22 0.75
N ILE A 319 -23.77 -2.12 -0.45
CA ILE A 319 -23.31 -2.84 -1.64
C ILE A 319 -21.88 -2.42 -1.99
N GLY A 320 -21.60 -1.11 -2.04
CA GLY A 320 -20.28 -0.59 -2.36
C GLY A 320 -19.20 -1.07 -1.38
N VAL A 321 -19.49 -1.04 -0.07
CA VAL A 321 -18.58 -1.58 0.96
C VAL A 321 -18.37 -3.08 0.78
N GLY A 322 -19.43 -3.84 0.48
CA GLY A 322 -19.32 -5.29 0.20
C GLY A 322 -18.40 -5.59 -0.99
N VAL A 323 -18.59 -4.89 -2.10
CA VAL A 323 -17.74 -5.00 -3.30
C VAL A 323 -16.29 -4.61 -2.98
N ALA A 324 -16.08 -3.53 -2.21
CA ALA A 324 -14.75 -3.09 -1.81
C ALA A 324 -14.02 -4.15 -0.97
N PHE A 325 -14.73 -4.80 -0.05
CA PHE A 325 -14.17 -5.86 0.80
C PHE A 325 -13.81 -7.11 -0.02
N ILE A 326 -14.63 -7.49 -0.99
CA ILE A 326 -14.30 -8.55 -1.96
C ILE A 326 -12.99 -8.21 -2.69
N GLY A 327 -12.84 -6.96 -3.15
CA GLY A 327 -11.61 -6.48 -3.79
C GLY A 327 -10.39 -6.58 -2.87
N CYS A 328 -10.53 -6.23 -1.58
CA CYS A 328 -9.45 -6.35 -0.57
C CYS A 328 -9.01 -7.81 -0.38
N VAL A 329 -9.98 -8.72 -0.20
CA VAL A 329 -9.70 -10.17 -0.02
C VAL A 329 -9.05 -10.76 -1.27
N LEU A 330 -9.59 -10.41 -2.44
CA LEU A 330 -9.05 -10.85 -3.74
C LEU A 330 -7.60 -10.38 -3.93
N TYR A 331 -7.31 -9.10 -3.66
CA TYR A 331 -5.96 -8.56 -3.69
C TYR A 331 -5.02 -9.32 -2.74
N GLY A 332 -5.43 -9.53 -1.49
CA GLY A 332 -4.63 -10.24 -0.50
C GLY A 332 -4.30 -11.67 -0.95
N HIS A 333 -5.29 -12.40 -1.44
CA HIS A 333 -5.11 -13.75 -1.95
C HIS A 333 -4.14 -13.80 -3.14
N ILE A 334 -4.33 -12.94 -4.15
CA ILE A 334 -3.46 -12.90 -5.33
C ILE A 334 -2.04 -12.52 -4.93
N LYS A 335 -1.87 -11.52 -4.06
CA LYS A 335 -0.53 -11.07 -3.66
C LYS A 335 0.24 -12.15 -2.88
N MET A 336 -0.46 -12.87 -2.01
CA MET A 336 0.13 -14.00 -1.28
C MET A 336 0.48 -15.15 -2.21
N ALA A 337 -0.38 -15.49 -3.17
CA ALA A 337 -0.12 -16.52 -4.17
C ALA A 337 1.08 -16.16 -5.07
N GLU A 338 1.17 -14.90 -5.53
CA GLU A 338 2.29 -14.39 -6.32
C GLU A 338 3.62 -14.49 -5.54
N SER A 339 3.61 -14.09 -4.26
CA SER A 339 4.79 -14.14 -3.39
C SER A 339 5.24 -15.57 -3.07
N ALA A 340 4.28 -16.51 -3.00
CA ALA A 340 4.54 -17.94 -2.77
C ALA A 340 4.77 -18.74 -4.07
N GLN A 341 4.75 -18.09 -5.24
CA GLN A 341 4.83 -18.74 -6.56
C GLN A 341 3.79 -19.87 -6.75
N ARG A 342 2.56 -19.64 -6.30
CA ARG A 342 1.44 -20.59 -6.38
C ARG A 342 0.33 -20.08 -7.31
N LEU A 343 -0.57 -20.99 -7.69
CA LEU A 343 -1.78 -20.64 -8.44
C LEU A 343 -2.77 -19.87 -7.57
N ASP A 344 -3.25 -18.75 -8.10
CA ASP A 344 -4.30 -17.96 -7.47
C ASP A 344 -5.71 -18.35 -7.94
N VAL A 345 -6.74 -17.62 -7.49
CA VAL A 345 -8.14 -17.90 -7.82
C VAL A 345 -8.42 -17.71 -9.32
N PHE A 346 -7.77 -16.76 -9.99
CA PHE A 346 -7.93 -16.55 -11.42
C PHE A 346 -7.30 -17.69 -12.22
N ASP A 347 -6.14 -18.20 -11.78
CA ASP A 347 -5.52 -19.37 -12.42
C ASP A 347 -6.40 -20.63 -12.36
N ARG A 348 -7.18 -20.78 -11.29
CA ARG A 348 -8.03 -21.97 -11.07
C ARG A 348 -9.41 -21.85 -11.73
N CYS A 349 -9.97 -20.65 -11.76
CA CYS A 349 -11.36 -20.44 -12.14
C CYS A 349 -11.53 -19.84 -13.55
N CYS A 350 -10.53 -19.16 -14.11
CA CYS A 350 -10.67 -18.55 -15.43
C CYS A 350 -10.36 -19.54 -16.57
N PRO A 351 -11.11 -19.48 -17.68
CA PRO A 351 -10.81 -20.24 -18.89
C PRO A 351 -9.47 -19.81 -19.51
N ALA A 352 -8.85 -20.70 -20.29
CA ALA A 352 -7.52 -20.50 -20.88
C ALA A 352 -7.39 -19.20 -21.70
N SER A 353 -8.44 -18.79 -22.40
CA SER A 353 -8.49 -17.54 -23.17
C SER A 353 -8.35 -16.28 -22.30
N ALA A 354 -8.84 -16.32 -21.06
CA ALA A 354 -8.68 -15.22 -20.11
C ALA A 354 -7.30 -15.28 -19.42
N GLN A 355 -6.73 -16.47 -19.23
CA GLN A 355 -5.42 -16.64 -18.59
C GLN A 355 -4.27 -16.01 -19.39
N SER A 356 -4.31 -16.09 -20.72
CA SER A 356 -3.31 -15.46 -21.60
C SER A 356 -3.25 -13.94 -21.44
N TRP A 357 -4.40 -13.29 -21.26
CA TRP A 357 -4.50 -11.86 -21.01
C TRP A 357 -4.15 -11.47 -19.56
N LEU A 358 -4.52 -12.31 -18.59
CA LEU A 358 -4.24 -12.08 -17.16
C LEU A 358 -2.76 -12.28 -16.79
N SER A 359 -2.02 -13.07 -17.56
CA SER A 359 -0.63 -13.41 -17.30
C SER A 359 0.21 -13.50 -18.57
N PRO A 360 0.37 -12.39 -19.32
CA PRO A 360 1.05 -12.39 -20.62
C PRO A 360 2.52 -12.81 -20.51
N HIS A 361 3.18 -12.52 -19.38
CA HIS A 361 4.57 -12.92 -19.14
C HIS A 361 4.74 -14.40 -18.79
N LYS A 362 3.70 -15.08 -18.29
CA LYS A 362 3.73 -16.52 -17.96
C LYS A 362 3.62 -17.40 -19.22
N TYR A 363 3.07 -16.84 -20.31
CA TYR A 363 2.87 -17.52 -21.59
C TYR A 363 3.86 -17.11 -22.70
N LYS A 364 4.56 -15.97 -22.57
CA LYS A 364 5.65 -15.63 -23.50
C LYS A 364 6.84 -16.61 -23.51
N GLN A 365 7.01 -17.43 -22.46
CA GLN A 365 8.00 -18.51 -22.45
C GLN A 365 7.57 -19.78 -23.19
N VAL A 366 6.34 -19.83 -23.71
CA VAL A 366 5.80 -20.99 -24.47
C VAL A 366 5.79 -20.71 -25.98
N GLU A 367 5.95 -19.46 -26.41
CA GLU A 367 5.78 -19.03 -27.81
C GLU A 367 7.07 -18.57 -28.51
N GLU A 368 8.28 -18.87 -28.00
CA GLU A 368 9.45 -18.77 -28.89
C GLU A 368 9.42 -19.94 -29.89
N PRO A 369 9.29 -19.66 -31.20
CA PRO A 369 9.31 -20.70 -32.20
C PRO A 369 10.75 -21.20 -32.35
N VAL A 370 10.94 -22.51 -32.17
CA VAL A 370 12.13 -23.19 -32.65
C VAL A 370 12.07 -23.15 -34.17
N ASP A 371 12.77 -22.20 -34.78
CA ASP A 371 13.20 -22.34 -36.17
C ASP A 371 14.43 -21.46 -36.43
N SER A 372 15.58 -22.11 -36.60
CA SER A 372 16.62 -21.81 -37.62
C SER A 372 17.97 -22.43 -37.25
N ALA A 373 18.12 -23.73 -37.52
CA ALA A 373 19.41 -24.31 -37.93
C ALA A 373 19.16 -25.69 -38.55
N ASP A 374 19.84 -25.95 -39.66
CA ASP A 374 20.08 -27.25 -40.28
C ASP A 374 19.02 -27.75 -41.28
N THR A 375 18.81 -26.95 -42.33
CA THR A 375 18.59 -27.50 -43.68
C THR A 375 19.91 -27.47 -44.43
N GLU A 376 20.76 -28.48 -44.21
CA GLU A 376 21.77 -28.87 -45.21
C GLU A 376 21.37 -30.22 -45.84
N MET A 377 21.35 -30.20 -47.17
CA MET A 377 21.10 -31.34 -48.04
C MET A 377 22.04 -32.51 -47.76
N GLY A 378 21.49 -33.73 -47.77
CA GLY A 378 22.29 -34.95 -47.74
C GLY A 378 21.44 -36.20 -47.94
N SER A 379 21.19 -36.53 -49.21
CA SER A 379 20.72 -37.83 -49.72
C SER A 379 21.30 -39.04 -48.96
N CYS A 380 20.45 -40.03 -48.61
CA CYS A 380 20.60 -41.42 -49.07
C CYS A 380 19.55 -42.38 -48.47
N ALA A 381 18.70 -42.88 -49.37
CA ALA A 381 18.25 -44.26 -49.57
C ALA A 381 17.99 -45.19 -48.37
N ALA A 382 16.77 -45.76 -48.42
CA ALA A 382 16.35 -46.97 -47.75
C ALA A 382 17.22 -48.19 -48.10
N SER A 383 17.53 -49.02 -47.09
CA SER A 383 17.60 -50.48 -47.26
C SER A 383 17.52 -51.16 -45.89
N SER A 384 16.56 -52.09 -45.76
CA SER A 384 16.55 -53.13 -44.73
C SER A 384 17.17 -54.42 -45.34
N PRO A 385 17.28 -55.52 -44.59
CA PRO A 385 18.46 -56.02 -43.89
C PRO A 385 19.05 -57.27 -44.58
N PRO A 386 20.02 -57.98 -43.97
CA PRO A 386 19.78 -59.41 -43.81
C PRO A 386 20.27 -60.06 -42.51
N ALA A 387 19.41 -61.00 -42.06
CA ALA A 387 19.68 -62.36 -41.59
C ALA A 387 20.81 -62.68 -40.58
N ALA A 388 20.40 -63.40 -39.54
CA ALA A 388 21.22 -64.18 -38.62
C ALA A 388 21.96 -65.35 -39.33
N PRO A 389 22.93 -65.97 -38.65
CA PRO A 389 22.75 -67.37 -38.29
C PRO A 389 23.15 -67.73 -36.84
N GLU A 390 22.65 -68.90 -36.43
CA GLU A 390 22.77 -69.58 -35.14
C GLU A 390 24.18 -70.14 -34.81
N SER A 391 24.27 -70.75 -33.62
CA SER A 391 25.34 -71.51 -32.94
C SER A 391 26.14 -70.65 -31.95
N GLY A 392 26.22 -70.96 -30.65
CA GLY A 392 26.09 -72.22 -29.94
C GLY A 392 27.44 -72.47 -29.26
N ASP A 393 27.57 -72.14 -27.97
CA ASP A 393 28.36 -72.95 -27.04
C ASP A 393 28.28 -72.46 -25.58
N THR A 394 28.21 -73.47 -24.73
CA THR A 394 28.19 -73.51 -23.27
C THR A 394 29.52 -73.10 -22.63
N ALA A 395 29.49 -72.40 -21.48
CA ALA A 395 30.22 -72.76 -20.25
C ALA A 395 30.11 -71.66 -19.16
N ALA A 396 29.98 -72.13 -17.92
CA ALA A 396 29.81 -71.42 -16.65
C ALA A 396 31.14 -70.83 -16.09
N PRO A 397 31.29 -70.52 -14.77
CA PRO A 397 30.61 -69.49 -13.96
C PRO A 397 31.59 -68.60 -13.13
N LYS A 398 31.01 -67.69 -12.33
CA LYS A 398 31.53 -67.05 -11.07
C LYS A 398 32.68 -66.04 -11.17
N ALA A 399 32.39 -64.79 -10.80
CA ALA A 399 32.73 -64.23 -9.48
C ALA A 399 31.73 -63.12 -9.14
#